data_AF-A0A8T4E876-F1
#
_entry.id   AF-A0A8T4E876-F1
#
_cell.length_a   1.000
_cell.length_b   1.000
_cell.length_c   1.000
_cell.angle_alpha   90.00
_cell.angle_beta   90.00
_cell.angle_gamma   90.00
#
_symmetry.space_group_name_H-M   'P 1'
#
loop_
_entity.id
_entity.type
_entity.pdbx_description
1 polymer ?
#
loop_
_entity_poly.entity_id
_entity_poly.type
_entity_poly.pdbx_seq_one_letter_code
_entity_poly.pdbx_strand_id
1 'polypeptide(L)'
;MQPWLFGLGLDAILLMIALIFILNLLIQGLFLGVGLGVVNGKNRDIGDTFVTALLMSLVIWIPCLGCILAWYFIKSRHGVGWGGALIAWIVGGIIQIVVMILILMLFFGTIIAAIFGALIPFMP
;
A
#
# COMPACT_ATOMS: atom_id res chain seq x y z
N MET A 1 25.70 21.33 15.04
CA MET A 1 24.82 20.90 13.92
C MET A 1 24.13 22.14 13.38
N GLN A 2 24.18 22.38 12.07
CA GLN A 2 23.62 23.61 11.49
C GLN A 2 22.08 23.49 11.35
N PRO A 3 21.26 24.47 11.78
CA PRO A 3 19.80 24.40 11.79
C PRO A 3 19.15 24.14 10.41
N TRP A 4 19.79 24.57 9.33
CA TRP A 4 19.30 24.37 7.96
C TRP A 4 19.38 22.90 7.50
N LEU A 5 20.32 22.11 8.04
CA LEU A 5 20.37 20.65 7.83
C LEU A 5 19.19 19.94 8.52
N PHE A 6 18.70 20.50 9.63
CA PHE A 6 17.50 20.01 10.32
C PHE A 6 16.22 20.32 9.53
N GLY A 7 16.13 21.50 8.91
CA GLY A 7 15.03 21.87 8.02
C GLY A 7 14.92 20.96 6.80
N LEU A 8 16.02 20.77 6.07
CA LEU A 8 16.07 19.87 4.91
C LEU A 8 15.75 18.41 5.29
N GLY A 9 16.17 17.96 6.48
CA GLY A 9 15.87 16.61 6.98
C GLY A 9 14.39 16.42 7.32
N LEU A 10 13.77 17.41 7.97
CA LEU A 10 12.34 17.35 8.32
C LEU A 10 11.44 17.39 7.08
N ASP A 11 11.77 18.26 6.12
CA ASP A 11 11.02 18.41 4.86
C ASP A 11 11.06 17.11 4.04
N ALA A 12 12.22 16.46 3.96
CA ALA A 12 12.38 15.18 3.27
C ALA A 12 11.58 14.05 3.93
N ILE A 13 11.56 13.99 5.27
CA ILE A 13 10.79 13.00 6.02
C ILE A 13 9.29 13.21 5.79
N LEU A 14 8.82 14.45 5.86
CA LEU A 14 7.41 14.79 5.62
C LEU A 14 6.97 14.43 4.19
N LEU A 15 7.79 14.76 3.19
CA LEU A 15 7.54 14.41 1.79
C LEU A 15 7.46 12.88 1.63
N MET A 16 8.38 12.14 2.24
CA MET A 16 8.40 10.67 2.17
C MET A 16 7.17 10.05 2.82
N ILE A 17 6.73 10.55 3.98
CA ILE A 17 5.51 10.10 4.66
C ILE A 17 4.28 10.39 3.79
N ALA A 18 4.17 11.60 3.23
CA ALA A 18 3.07 11.98 2.35
C ALA A 18 3.02 11.09 1.10
N LEU A 19 4.17 10.78 0.50
CA LEU A 19 4.27 9.89 -0.66
C LEU A 19 3.79 8.48 -0.31
N ILE A 20 4.28 7.89 0.78
CA ILE A 20 3.88 6.55 1.22
C ILE A 20 2.37 6.51 1.52
N PHE A 21 1.84 7.55 2.17
CA PHE A 21 0.41 7.66 2.46
C PHE A 21 -0.44 7.70 1.18
N ILE A 22 -0.09 8.57 0.23
CA ILE A 22 -0.81 8.70 -1.05
C ILE A 22 -0.74 7.40 -1.85
N LEU A 23 0.44 6.78 -1.96
CA LEU A 23 0.60 5.52 -2.68
C LEU A 23 -0.22 4.40 -2.03
N ASN A 24 -0.19 4.28 -0.70
CA ASN A 24 -0.95 3.27 0.01
C ASN A 24 -2.47 3.46 -0.20
N LEU A 25 -2.93 4.71 -0.14
CA LEU A 25 -4.34 5.06 -0.37
C LEU A 25 -4.78 4.77 -1.80
N LEU A 26 -3.98 5.13 -2.80
CA LEU A 26 -4.28 4.86 -4.21
C LEU A 26 -4.29 3.37 -4.52
N ILE A 27 -3.25 2.65 -4.10
CA ILE A 27 -3.10 1.22 -4.39
C ILE A 27 -4.18 0.44 -3.63
N GLN A 28 -4.37 0.65 -2.33
CA GLN A 28 -5.46 -0.04 -1.63
C GLN A 28 -6.84 0.34 -2.16
N GLY A 29 -7.09 1.63 -2.45
CA GLY A 29 -8.39 2.06 -2.98
C GLY A 29 -8.74 1.36 -4.30
N LEU A 30 -7.75 1.16 -5.17
CA LEU A 30 -7.94 0.47 -6.46
C LEU A 30 -8.01 -1.05 -6.32
N PHE A 31 -7.16 -1.66 -5.48
CA PHE A 31 -7.00 -3.13 -5.45
C PHE A 31 -7.80 -3.82 -4.34
N LEU A 32 -8.33 -3.10 -3.36
CA LEU A 32 -9.22 -3.68 -2.33
C LEU A 32 -10.47 -4.31 -2.96
N GLY A 33 -10.97 -3.75 -4.06
CA GLY A 33 -12.09 -4.33 -4.84
C GLY A 33 -11.79 -5.74 -5.35
N VAL A 34 -10.54 -6.00 -5.75
CA VAL A 34 -10.09 -7.33 -6.19
C VAL A 34 -10.10 -8.31 -5.01
N GLY A 35 -9.60 -7.90 -3.85
CA GLY A 35 -9.63 -8.72 -2.62
C GLY A 35 -11.05 -9.04 -2.17
N LEU A 36 -11.95 -8.05 -2.25
CA LEU A 36 -13.38 -8.24 -2.00
C LEU A 36 -14.04 -9.18 -3.01
N GLY A 37 -13.53 -9.20 -4.24
CA GLY A 37 -13.85 -10.16 -5.31
C GLY A 37 -13.79 -11.62 -4.86
N VAL A 38 -12.72 -11.98 -4.17
CA VAL A 38 -12.44 -13.34 -3.69
C VAL A 38 -13.44 -13.79 -2.61
N VAL A 39 -13.99 -12.86 -1.83
CA VAL A 39 -14.82 -13.15 -0.65
C VAL A 39 -16.30 -12.84 -0.84
N ASN A 40 -16.77 -12.64 -2.08
CA ASN A 40 -18.18 -12.30 -2.37
C ASN A 40 -18.69 -11.04 -1.64
N GLY A 41 -17.81 -10.06 -1.39
CA GLY A 41 -18.17 -8.78 -0.78
C GLY A 41 -19.10 -7.93 -1.66
N LYS A 42 -19.97 -7.13 -1.03
CA LYS A 42 -20.84 -6.13 -1.66
C LYS A 42 -20.10 -4.81 -1.83
N ASN A 43 -20.67 -3.88 -2.60
CA ASN A 43 -20.14 -2.51 -2.75
C ASN A 43 -18.67 -2.51 -3.20
N ARG A 44 -18.39 -3.18 -4.33
CA ARG A 44 -17.03 -3.36 -4.87
C ARG A 44 -16.62 -2.27 -5.84
N ASP A 45 -17.45 -1.26 -6.00
CA ASP A 45 -17.18 -0.14 -6.88
C ASP A 45 -15.98 0.64 -6.37
N ILE A 46 -15.19 1.20 -7.29
CA ILE A 46 -13.95 1.92 -6.97
C ILE A 46 -14.21 3.03 -5.93
N GLY A 47 -15.35 3.72 -6.02
CA GLY A 47 -15.71 4.75 -5.04
C GLY A 47 -15.85 4.19 -3.62
N ASP A 48 -16.53 3.05 -3.46
CA ASP A 48 -16.75 2.43 -2.15
C ASP A 48 -15.45 1.87 -1.56
N THR A 49 -14.63 1.24 -2.40
CA THR A 49 -13.33 0.68 -1.98
C THR A 49 -12.33 1.79 -1.64
N PHE A 50 -12.39 2.94 -2.33
CA PHE A 50 -11.56 4.09 -2.03
C PHE A 50 -11.91 4.74 -0.70
N VAL A 51 -13.20 4.88 -0.37
CA VAL A 51 -13.61 5.38 0.94
C VAL A 51 -13.21 4.39 2.05
N THR A 52 -13.33 3.08 1.81
CA THR A 52 -12.84 2.07 2.76
C THR A 52 -11.32 2.17 2.95
N ALA A 53 -10.55 2.32 1.87
CA ALA A 53 -9.09 2.51 1.94
C ALA A 53 -8.71 3.80 2.68
N LEU A 54 -9.48 4.88 2.50
CA LEU A 54 -9.28 6.13 3.25
C LEU A 54 -9.51 5.92 4.75
N LEU A 55 -10.62 5.29 5.15
CA LEU A 55 -10.90 4.99 6.56
C LEU A 55 -9.83 4.08 7.17
N MET A 56 -9.38 3.06 6.44
CA MET A 56 -8.29 2.19 6.85
C MET A 56 -6.97 2.95 7.02
N SER A 57 -6.64 3.82 6.07
CA SER A 57 -5.40 4.63 6.10
C SER A 57 -5.36 5.59 7.29
N LEU A 58 -6.50 6.00 7.84
CA LEU A 58 -6.57 6.84 9.04
C LEU A 58 -6.30 6.06 10.33
N VAL A 59 -6.70 4.77 10.38
CA VAL A 59 -6.58 3.96 11.60
C VAL A 59 -5.36 3.05 11.65
N ILE A 60 -4.72 2.77 10.50
CA ILE A 60 -3.62 1.77 10.40
C ILE A 60 -2.36 2.14 11.21
N TRP A 61 -2.21 3.40 11.57
CA TRP A 61 -1.09 3.89 12.38
C TRP A 61 -1.14 3.41 13.84
N ILE A 62 -2.29 2.93 14.31
CA ILE A 62 -2.44 2.38 15.67
C ILE A 62 -1.99 0.90 15.64
N PRO A 63 -0.94 0.51 16.38
CA PRO A 63 -0.46 -0.86 16.39
C PRO A 63 -1.56 -1.84 16.83
N CYS A 64 -1.72 -2.94 16.10
CA CYS A 64 -2.69 -4.04 16.34
C CYS A 64 -4.18 -3.65 16.27
N LEU A 65 -4.59 -2.57 16.95
CA LEU A 65 -5.96 -2.03 16.90
C LEU A 65 -6.30 -1.49 15.52
N GLY A 66 -5.34 -0.87 14.83
CA GLY A 66 -5.52 -0.37 13.46
C GLY A 66 -5.89 -1.48 12.48
N CYS A 67 -5.31 -2.68 12.63
CA CYS A 67 -5.64 -3.84 11.81
C CYS A 67 -7.07 -4.33 12.07
N ILE A 68 -7.49 -4.42 13.33
CA ILE A 68 -8.84 -4.86 13.70
C ILE A 68 -9.88 -3.84 13.22
N LEU A 69 -9.60 -2.54 13.38
CA LEU A 69 -10.46 -1.46 12.88
C LEU A 69 -10.54 -1.45 11.36
N ALA A 70 -9.43 -1.70 10.67
CA ALA A 70 -9.41 -1.85 9.22
C ALA A 70 -10.31 -3.00 8.77
N TRP A 71 -10.23 -4.16 9.43
CA TRP A 71 -11.11 -5.29 9.15
C TRP A 71 -12.58 -4.97 9.46
N TYR A 72 -12.84 -4.19 10.52
CA TYR A 72 -14.19 -3.73 10.84
C TYR A 72 -14.77 -2.84 9.74
N PHE A 73 -13.99 -1.92 9.16
CA PHE A 73 -14.46 -1.11 8.02
C PHE A 73 -14.73 -1.96 6.78
N ILE A 74 -13.85 -2.92 6.47
CA ILE A 74 -14.07 -3.84 5.35
C ILE A 74 -15.36 -4.66 5.57
N LYS A 75 -15.49 -5.25 6.75
CA LYS A 75 -16.64 -6.06 7.17
C LYS A 75 -17.95 -5.29 7.06
N SER A 76 -18.01 -4.11 7.68
CA SER A 76 -19.23 -3.30 7.78
C SER A 76 -19.66 -2.69 6.45
N ARG A 77 -18.72 -2.21 5.64
CA ARG A 77 -19.03 -1.55 4.35
C ARG A 77 -19.30 -2.52 3.21
N HIS A 78 -18.66 -3.68 3.23
CA HIS A 78 -18.76 -4.66 2.15
C HIS A 78 -19.56 -5.91 2.52
N GLY A 79 -20.13 -5.96 3.73
CA GLY A 79 -21.04 -7.03 4.15
C GLY A 79 -20.38 -8.42 4.20
N VAL A 80 -19.08 -8.48 4.48
CA VAL A 80 -18.32 -9.73 4.59
C VAL A 80 -18.18 -10.17 6.05
N GLY A 81 -17.94 -11.46 6.29
CA GLY A 81 -17.59 -11.95 7.64
C GLY A 81 -16.18 -11.51 8.08
N TRP A 82 -15.84 -11.71 9.35
CA TRP A 82 -14.49 -11.38 9.87
C TRP A 82 -13.37 -12.11 9.10
N GLY A 83 -13.56 -13.38 8.77
CA GLY A 83 -12.61 -14.14 7.93
C GLY A 83 -12.54 -13.61 6.50
N GLY A 84 -13.67 -13.15 5.94
CA GLY A 84 -13.70 -12.51 4.61
C GLY A 84 -12.98 -11.17 4.60
N ALA A 85 -13.12 -10.36 5.65
CA ALA A 85 -12.39 -9.11 5.81
C ALA A 85 -10.87 -9.35 5.92
N LEU A 86 -10.46 -10.36 6.67
CA LEU A 86 -9.05 -10.78 6.77
C LEU A 86 -8.49 -11.20 5.40
N ILE A 87 -9.21 -12.05 4.67
CA ILE A 87 -8.78 -12.52 3.35
C ILE A 87 -8.71 -11.34 2.37
N ALA A 88 -9.72 -10.47 2.31
CA ALA A 88 -9.70 -9.30 1.44
C ALA A 88 -8.54 -8.36 1.74
N TRP A 89 -8.22 -8.16 3.03
CA TRP A 89 -7.08 -7.37 3.47
C TRP A 89 -5.73 -8.00 3.07
N ILE A 90 -5.57 -9.30 3.27
CA ILE A 90 -4.36 -10.04 2.87
C ILE A 90 -4.19 -10.00 1.35
N VAL A 91 -5.25 -10.26 0.58
CA VAL A 91 -5.19 -10.23 -0.89
C VAL A 91 -4.86 -8.82 -1.38
N GLY A 92 -5.47 -7.78 -0.80
CA GLY A 92 -5.13 -6.40 -1.11
C GLY A 92 -3.68 -6.06 -0.79
N GLY A 93 -3.15 -6.52 0.35
CA GLY A 93 -1.75 -6.35 0.74
C GLY A 93 -0.77 -7.08 -0.19
N ILE A 94 -1.09 -8.32 -0.60
CA ILE A 94 -0.27 -9.07 -1.57
C ILE A 94 -0.23 -8.33 -2.90
N ILE A 95 -1.38 -7.88 -3.42
CA ILE A 95 -1.43 -7.13 -4.68
C ILE A 95 -0.64 -5.83 -4.55
N GLN A 96 -0.75 -5.12 -3.43
CA GLN A 96 0.02 -3.91 -3.16
C GLN A 96 1.53 -4.16 -3.21
N ILE A 97 2.01 -5.24 -2.57
CA ILE A 97 3.44 -5.62 -2.61
C ILE A 97 3.87 -5.92 -4.04
N VAL A 98 3.08 -6.71 -4.79
CA VAL A 98 3.39 -7.04 -6.19
C VAL A 98 3.47 -5.79 -7.06
N VAL A 99 2.48 -4.89 -6.95
CA VAL A 99 2.46 -3.63 -7.70
C VAL A 99 3.65 -2.75 -7.33
N MET A 100 4.02 -2.68 -6.05
CA MET A 100 5.19 -1.93 -5.61
C MET A 100 6.50 -2.51 -6.18
N ILE A 101 6.65 -3.83 -6.17
CA ILE A 101 7.81 -4.51 -6.80
C ILE A 101 7.85 -4.21 -8.30
N LEU A 102 6.71 -4.29 -9.00
CA LEU A 102 6.66 -3.98 -10.43
C LEU A 102 7.03 -2.52 -10.74
N ILE A 103 6.55 -1.57 -9.93
CA ILE A 103 6.95 -0.16 -10.03
C ILE A 103 8.45 0.00 -9.80
N LEU A 104 9.01 -0.65 -8.77
CA LEU A 104 10.45 -0.62 -8.52
C LEU A 104 11.25 -1.23 -9.69
N MET A 105 10.81 -2.36 -10.25
CA MET A 105 11.46 -2.97 -11.42
C MET A 105 11.35 -2.09 -12.67
N LEU A 106 10.24 -1.35 -12.86
CA LEU A 106 10.05 -0.50 -14.03
C LEU A 106 10.88 0.79 -13.96
N PHE A 107 10.88 1.47 -12.80
CA PHE A 107 11.54 2.77 -12.63
C PHE A 107 13.00 2.66 -12.17
N PHE A 108 13.32 1.63 -11.37
CA PHE A 108 14.69 1.36 -10.91
C PHE A 108 15.31 0.15 -11.60
N GLY A 109 14.65 -0.47 -12.58
CA GLY A 109 15.22 -1.58 -13.36
C GLY A 109 16.53 -1.22 -14.06
N THR A 110 16.71 0.03 -14.49
CA THR A 110 17.97 0.52 -15.05
C THR A 110 19.06 0.69 -14.00
N ILE A 111 18.72 1.08 -12.76
CA ILE A 111 19.65 1.20 -11.63
C ILE A 111 20.01 -0.19 -11.09
N ILE A 112 19.05 -1.10 -10.98
CA ILE A 112 19.26 -2.51 -10.59
C ILE A 112 20.05 -3.23 -11.67
N ALA A 113 19.75 -3.04 -12.96
CA ALA A 113 20.55 -3.57 -14.06
C ALA A 113 21.94 -2.95 -14.13
N ALA A 114 22.13 -1.69 -13.74
CA ALA A 114 23.45 -1.08 -13.64
C ALA A 114 24.24 -1.63 -12.43
N ILE A 115 23.60 -1.86 -11.28
CA ILE A 115 24.24 -2.42 -10.08
C ILE A 115 24.57 -3.91 -10.27
N PHE A 116 23.62 -4.70 -10.77
CA PHE A 116 23.84 -6.12 -11.06
C PHE A 116 24.69 -6.34 -12.30
N GLY A 117 24.58 -5.49 -13.33
CA GLY A 117 25.45 -5.50 -14.50
C GLY A 117 26.87 -5.05 -14.19
N ALA A 118 27.09 -4.20 -13.19
CA ALA A 118 28.43 -3.90 -12.67
C ALA A 118 28.99 -5.03 -11.77
N LEU A 119 28.13 -5.85 -11.16
CA LEU A 119 28.50 -7.00 -10.33
C LEU A 119 28.69 -8.31 -11.12
N ILE A 120 28.14 -8.40 -12.33
CA ILE A 120 28.38 -9.50 -13.27
C ILE A 120 29.24 -8.95 -14.42
N PRO A 121 30.58 -8.85 -14.24
CA PRO A 121 31.44 -8.58 -15.37
C PRO A 121 31.32 -9.79 -16.30
N PHE A 122 30.98 -9.53 -17.58
CA PHE A 122 30.91 -10.50 -18.67
C PHE A 122 29.64 -11.36 -18.76
N MET A 123 28.70 -10.89 -19.57
CA MET A 123 28.20 -11.72 -20.67
C MET A 123 28.88 -11.22 -21.95
N PRO A 124 29.23 -12.11 -22.90
CA PRO A 124 30.10 -11.80 -24.03
C PRO A 124 29.60 -10.66 -24.93
#